data_AF-A0A5M9JEZ9-F1
#
_entry.id   AF-A0A5M9JEZ9-F1
#
_cell.length_a   1.000
_cell.length_b   1.000
_cell.length_c   1.000
_cell.angle_alpha   90.00
_cell.angle_beta   90.00
_cell.angle_gamma   90.00
#
_symmetry.space_group_name_H-M   'P 1'
#
loop_
_entity.id
_entity.type
_entity.pdbx_description
1 polymer ?
#
loop_
_entity_poly.entity_id
_entity_poly.type
_entity_poly.pdbx_seq_one_letter_code
_entity_poly.pdbx_strand_id
1 'polypeptide(L)'
;MASTSSGSSAFNPSPAASTAPSTASESLPTPSAVAEKPPDDGSKLKMFLGILRKFIGVADIASVRFSLPAQLLEPTPNLEYWNYLDQPNTFVAIGDSDDPLDRMLEVMRFWFTKDLKYVKGKPCKPYNSTLGEFFRCNWEVEDSQPAIETGKLGATGTSSSKKATPMSSKNGSQVTIPKPKTSGKKVRVSYLTEQTSHHPPVSAFYVDCPEKGISARGFDQISAKFTGTSIKVTPGEHNLGIFINIERRDNEQYQLTHPAAHLGGLLRGTLSVTVGDQCYITCTRTKIKTILHYVEEDVPDKDVLARVSGNWKDKLYFTLGPKGDNQILLIDLAPLQVAPKIIPPTEKQTT
;
A
#
# COMPACT_ATOMS: atom_id res chain seq x y z
N MET A 1 -20.59 -15.92 80.74
CA MET A 1 -19.16 -16.26 80.83
C MET A 1 -18.40 -15.11 80.19
N ALA A 2 -18.03 -14.08 80.97
CA ALA A 2 -16.71 -13.89 81.61
C ALA A 2 -15.60 -13.75 80.54
N SER A 3 -15.05 -12.59 80.16
CA SER A 3 -14.46 -11.40 80.86
C SER A 3 -12.92 -11.38 80.76
N THR A 4 -12.38 -10.19 80.42
CA THR A 4 -11.01 -9.64 80.72
C THR A 4 -9.77 -10.28 80.06
N SER A 5 -8.67 -9.60 79.70
CA SER A 5 -8.23 -8.19 79.66
C SER A 5 -6.77 -8.12 79.14
N SER A 6 -6.42 -7.02 78.45
CA SER A 6 -5.16 -6.21 78.50
C SER A 6 -3.75 -6.83 78.41
N GLY A 7 -2.85 -6.16 77.66
CA GLY A 7 -1.44 -6.01 78.09
C GLY A 7 -0.40 -5.77 76.97
N SER A 8 0.11 -4.54 76.92
CA SER A 8 1.23 -4.04 76.11
C SER A 8 2.61 -4.58 76.50
N SER A 9 3.59 -4.61 75.58
CA SER A 9 4.96 -4.10 75.80
C SER A 9 5.84 -4.20 74.55
N ALA A 10 6.64 -3.16 74.34
CA ALA A 10 7.69 -3.04 73.33
C ALA A 10 8.99 -3.68 73.82
N PHE A 11 9.82 -4.24 72.92
CA PHE A 11 11.26 -4.43 73.16
C PHE A 11 12.08 -4.44 71.86
N ASN A 12 13.13 -3.61 71.86
CA ASN A 12 14.23 -3.52 70.89
C ASN A 12 15.06 -4.82 70.81
N PRO A 13 15.85 -5.02 69.73
CA PRO A 13 17.31 -4.92 69.94
C PRO A 13 18.12 -4.35 68.75
N SER A 14 19.23 -3.70 69.10
CA SER A 14 20.48 -3.51 68.34
C SER A 14 21.63 -3.87 69.29
N PRO A 15 22.91 -3.96 68.88
CA PRO A 15 23.53 -4.58 67.70
C PRO A 15 24.76 -5.47 68.10
N ALA A 16 25.35 -6.22 67.15
CA ALA A 16 26.74 -6.70 67.27
C ALA A 16 27.30 -7.10 65.89
N ALA A 17 28.62 -6.98 65.74
CA ALA A 17 29.33 -6.61 64.52
C ALA A 17 30.25 -7.70 63.93
N SER A 18 30.97 -7.30 62.86
CA SER A 18 32.19 -7.87 62.25
C SER A 18 31.96 -8.88 61.11
N THR A 19 32.65 -8.85 59.96
CA THR A 19 33.77 -8.03 59.45
C THR A 19 33.88 -8.28 57.94
N ALA A 20 34.28 -7.26 57.17
CA ALA A 20 34.60 -7.36 55.74
C ALA A 20 35.95 -8.05 55.49
N PRO A 21 36.20 -8.51 54.25
CA PRO A 21 37.23 -7.82 53.46
C PRO A 21 36.83 -7.53 51.99
N SER A 22 37.45 -6.47 51.48
CA SER A 22 37.44 -5.94 50.12
C SER A 22 38.08 -6.87 49.08
N THR A 23 37.59 -6.87 47.83
CA THR A 23 38.35 -6.47 46.61
C THR A 23 37.58 -6.73 45.30
N ALA A 24 37.91 -5.91 44.30
CA ALA A 24 37.78 -6.08 42.86
C ALA A 24 36.41 -5.87 42.18
N SER A 25 36.30 -4.71 41.54
CA SER A 25 35.40 -4.42 40.43
C SER A 25 35.75 -5.29 39.21
N GLU A 26 34.96 -6.33 38.94
CA GLU A 26 34.93 -6.99 37.63
C GLU A 26 33.80 -6.41 36.79
N SER A 27 34.18 -5.67 35.75
CA SER A 27 33.31 -5.24 34.68
C SER A 27 32.82 -6.45 33.89
N LEU A 28 31.51 -6.72 33.92
CA LEU A 28 30.87 -7.67 33.02
C LEU A 28 31.09 -7.24 31.56
N PRO A 29 31.52 -8.13 30.66
CA PRO A 29 31.67 -7.77 29.25
C PRO A 29 30.29 -7.52 28.65
N THR A 30 30.11 -6.32 28.10
CA THR A 30 28.98 -5.96 27.24
C THR A 30 28.93 -6.97 26.07
N PRO A 31 27.79 -7.63 25.79
CA PRO A 31 27.68 -8.40 24.57
C PRO A 31 27.75 -7.41 23.41
N SER A 32 28.90 -7.42 22.74
CA SER A 32 29.08 -6.68 21.50
C SER A 32 28.07 -7.25 20.52
N ALA A 33 27.11 -6.42 20.10
CA ALA A 33 26.23 -6.74 19.00
C ALA A 33 27.12 -7.02 17.78
N VAL A 34 27.34 -8.30 17.48
CA VAL A 34 27.95 -8.71 16.23
C VAL A 34 26.97 -8.27 15.17
N ALA A 35 27.31 -7.21 14.44
CA ALA A 35 26.62 -6.87 13.21
C ALA A 35 26.76 -8.08 12.29
N GLU A 36 25.71 -8.90 12.17
CA GLU A 36 25.65 -9.98 11.19
C GLU A 36 25.87 -9.36 9.81
N LYS A 37 27.01 -9.67 9.21
CA LYS A 37 27.33 -9.26 7.86
C LYS A 37 26.27 -9.88 6.94
N PRO A 38 25.60 -9.10 6.06
CA PRO A 38 24.61 -9.68 5.15
C PRO A 38 25.28 -10.80 4.34
N PRO A 39 24.64 -11.98 4.20
CA PRO A 39 25.25 -13.11 3.52
C PRO A 39 25.54 -12.78 2.06
N ASP A 40 26.71 -13.25 1.60
CA ASP A 40 27.20 -13.14 0.23
C ASP A 40 26.17 -13.68 -0.78
N ASP A 41 26.10 -13.05 -1.96
CA ASP A 41 25.09 -13.35 -2.99
C ASP A 41 25.16 -14.82 -3.47
N GLY A 42 26.34 -15.44 -3.40
CA GLY A 42 26.53 -16.87 -3.66
C GLY A 42 25.81 -17.79 -2.65
N SER A 43 25.63 -17.35 -1.40
CA SER A 43 24.89 -18.08 -0.36
C SER A 43 23.38 -18.01 -0.60
N LYS A 44 22.87 -16.85 -1.04
CA LYS A 44 21.45 -16.65 -1.41
C LYS A 44 21.05 -17.56 -2.56
N LEU A 45 21.89 -17.62 -3.61
CA LEU A 45 21.64 -18.47 -4.77
C LEU A 45 21.54 -19.95 -4.38
N LYS A 46 22.49 -20.45 -3.58
CA LYS A 46 22.45 -21.85 -3.08
C LYS A 46 21.20 -22.13 -2.25
N MET A 47 20.75 -21.19 -1.43
CA MET A 47 19.52 -21.31 -0.65
C MET A 47 18.28 -21.38 -1.54
N PHE A 48 18.17 -20.50 -2.55
CA PHE A 48 17.08 -20.55 -3.53
C PHE A 48 17.09 -21.83 -4.36
N LEU A 49 18.26 -22.26 -4.85
CA LEU A 49 18.41 -23.56 -5.52
C LEU A 49 17.97 -24.73 -4.63
N GLY A 50 18.26 -24.67 -3.33
CA GLY A 50 17.79 -25.65 -2.35
C GLY A 50 16.26 -25.65 -2.20
N ILE A 51 15.62 -24.48 -2.22
CA ILE A 51 14.16 -24.33 -2.21
C ILE A 51 13.56 -24.87 -3.52
N LEU A 52 14.11 -24.49 -4.68
CA LEU A 52 13.72 -24.96 -6.01
C LEU A 52 13.76 -26.49 -6.14
N ARG A 53 14.80 -27.14 -5.60
CA ARG A 53 14.91 -28.60 -5.60
C ARG A 53 13.75 -29.30 -4.89
N LYS A 54 13.14 -28.67 -3.87
CA LYS A 54 11.97 -29.22 -3.16
C LYS A 54 10.69 -29.21 -3.99
N PHE A 55 10.66 -28.46 -5.10
CA PHE A 55 9.51 -28.40 -6.01
C PHE A 55 9.67 -29.31 -7.24
N ILE A 56 10.83 -29.93 -7.44
CA ILE A 56 11.06 -30.88 -8.54
C ILE A 56 10.25 -32.15 -8.27
N GLY A 57 9.32 -32.49 -9.17
CA GLY A 57 8.51 -33.71 -9.09
C GLY A 57 7.24 -33.63 -8.24
N VAL A 58 6.88 -32.44 -7.73
CA VAL A 58 5.61 -32.24 -7.02
C VAL A 58 4.50 -31.90 -8.04
N ALA A 59 3.49 -32.77 -8.13
CA ALA A 59 2.37 -32.59 -9.08
C ALA A 59 1.50 -31.37 -8.76
N ASP A 60 1.39 -30.98 -7.49
CA ASP A 60 0.70 -29.78 -7.04
C ASP A 60 1.61 -28.88 -6.20
N ILE A 61 2.39 -28.04 -6.89
CA ILE A 61 3.28 -27.04 -6.32
C ILE A 61 2.51 -26.02 -5.45
N ALA A 62 1.20 -25.82 -5.65
CA ALA A 62 0.40 -24.85 -4.91
C ALA A 62 0.07 -25.29 -3.47
N SER A 63 0.16 -26.60 -3.18
CA SER A 63 -0.08 -27.16 -1.84
C SER A 63 1.14 -27.09 -0.91
N VAL A 64 2.33 -26.84 -1.46
CA VAL A 64 3.58 -26.87 -0.70
C VAL A 64 3.79 -25.55 0.05
N ARG A 65 3.71 -25.62 1.39
CA ARG A 65 4.10 -24.52 2.27
C ARG A 65 5.61 -24.35 2.23
N PHE A 66 6.09 -23.13 1.95
CA PHE A 66 7.52 -22.81 2.01
C PHE A 66 7.80 -21.56 2.84
N SER A 67 8.91 -21.58 3.56
CA SER A 67 9.44 -20.42 4.29
C SER A 67 10.43 -19.68 3.39
N LEU A 68 10.24 -18.37 3.24
CA LEU A 68 11.22 -17.51 2.59
C LEU A 68 12.44 -17.31 3.53
N PRO A 69 13.64 -17.09 2.98
CA PRO A 69 14.82 -16.74 3.75
C PRO A 69 14.58 -15.56 4.71
N ALA A 70 15.19 -15.58 5.88
CA ALA A 70 15.02 -14.53 6.90
C ALA A 70 15.43 -13.13 6.40
N GLN A 71 16.35 -13.05 5.43
CA GLN A 71 16.81 -11.80 4.82
C GLN A 71 15.74 -11.12 3.94
N LEU A 72 14.66 -11.82 3.62
CA LEU A 72 13.49 -11.23 2.96
C LEU A 72 12.41 -10.82 3.96
N LEU A 73 12.60 -11.11 5.25
CA LEU A 73 11.67 -10.69 6.29
C LEU A 73 11.96 -9.25 6.66
N GLU A 74 10.92 -8.42 6.64
CA GLU A 74 10.96 -7.11 7.28
C GLU A 74 10.34 -7.25 8.68
N PRO A 75 10.87 -6.55 9.70
CA PRO A 75 10.36 -6.60 11.06
C PRO A 75 9.08 -5.77 11.21
N THR A 76 8.12 -5.95 10.31
CA THR A 76 6.82 -5.27 10.29
C THR A 76 5.73 -6.32 10.12
N PRO A 77 4.70 -6.35 10.98
CA PRO A 77 3.52 -7.21 10.80
C PRO A 77 2.80 -6.92 9.48
N ASN A 78 2.19 -7.93 8.88
CA ASN A 78 1.50 -7.81 7.60
C ASN A 78 0.31 -6.85 7.69
N LEU A 79 -0.40 -6.78 8.82
CA LEU A 79 -1.52 -5.84 9.03
C LEU A 79 -1.06 -4.37 9.03
N GLU A 80 0.16 -4.09 9.49
CA GLU A 80 0.73 -2.75 9.37
C GLU A 80 1.26 -2.50 7.95
N TYR A 81 1.93 -3.49 7.37
CA TYR A 81 2.62 -3.35 6.08
C TYR A 81 1.63 -3.28 4.90
N TRP A 82 0.60 -4.13 4.88
CA TRP A 82 -0.43 -4.18 3.86
C TRP A 82 -1.55 -3.19 4.21
N ASN A 83 -1.45 -2.01 3.62
CA ASN A 83 -2.50 -1.01 3.53
C ASN A 83 -2.42 -0.32 2.16
N TYR A 84 -3.48 0.39 1.79
CA TYR A 84 -3.65 1.02 0.48
C TYR A 84 -3.55 2.56 0.51
N LEU A 85 -2.92 3.12 1.55
CA LEU A 85 -2.91 4.56 1.80
C LEU A 85 -1.49 5.12 1.85
N ASP A 86 -0.61 4.64 0.97
CA ASP A 86 0.74 5.21 0.84
C ASP A 86 0.70 6.68 0.35
N GLN A 87 -0.40 7.12 -0.28
CA GLN A 87 -0.73 8.52 -0.63
C GLN A 87 -2.20 8.85 -0.29
N PRO A 88 -2.52 9.13 0.98
CA PRO A 88 -3.91 9.31 1.40
C PRO A 88 -4.53 10.61 0.85
N ASN A 89 -3.73 11.58 0.41
CA ASN A 89 -4.19 12.78 -0.32
C ASN A 89 -4.86 12.45 -1.66
N THR A 90 -4.42 11.40 -2.35
CA THR A 90 -5.09 10.93 -3.57
C THR A 90 -6.40 10.20 -3.29
N PHE A 91 -6.51 9.56 -2.13
CA PHE A 91 -7.76 8.93 -1.68
C PHE A 91 -8.83 9.98 -1.36
N VAL A 92 -8.49 11.00 -0.57
CA VAL A 92 -9.47 12.03 -0.18
C VAL A 92 -9.95 12.90 -1.34
N ALA A 93 -9.17 13.02 -2.42
CA ALA A 93 -9.59 13.75 -3.62
C ALA A 93 -10.72 13.04 -4.40
N ILE A 94 -10.93 11.75 -4.15
CA ILE A 94 -12.01 10.99 -4.79
C ILE A 94 -13.35 11.55 -4.33
N GLY A 95 -14.18 11.95 -5.29
CA GLY A 95 -15.54 12.46 -5.04
C GLY A 95 -15.71 13.97 -5.18
N ASP A 96 -14.63 14.73 -5.34
CA ASP A 96 -14.69 16.19 -5.46
C ASP A 96 -15.29 16.67 -6.78
N SER A 97 -15.00 15.98 -7.90
CA SER A 97 -15.54 16.37 -9.20
C SER A 97 -17.00 15.95 -9.39
N ASP A 98 -17.81 16.86 -9.97
CA ASP A 98 -19.18 16.58 -10.40
C ASP A 98 -19.24 15.68 -11.64
N ASP A 99 -18.18 15.65 -12.43
CA ASP A 99 -18.10 14.83 -13.62
C ASP A 99 -17.75 13.37 -13.28
N PRO A 100 -18.54 12.38 -13.75
CA PRO A 100 -18.27 10.97 -13.51
C PRO A 100 -16.92 10.45 -14.04
N LEU A 101 -16.45 10.96 -15.19
CA LEU A 101 -15.17 10.56 -15.76
C LEU A 101 -14.01 11.13 -14.94
N ASP A 102 -14.12 12.40 -14.52
CA ASP A 102 -13.12 13.00 -13.63
C ASP A 102 -13.01 12.22 -12.31
N ARG A 103 -14.14 11.81 -11.70
CA ARG A 103 -14.11 10.93 -10.51
C ARG A 103 -13.48 9.57 -10.79
N MET A 104 -13.71 8.98 -11.96
CA MET A 104 -13.03 7.74 -12.34
C MET A 104 -11.51 7.96 -12.48
N LEU A 105 -11.07 9.08 -13.04
CA LEU A 105 -9.65 9.44 -13.15
C LEU A 105 -9.03 9.70 -11.76
N GLU A 106 -9.81 10.20 -10.80
CA GLU A 106 -9.38 10.30 -9.40
C GLU A 106 -9.15 8.94 -8.74
N VAL A 107 -10.08 8.00 -8.96
CA VAL A 107 -9.91 6.62 -8.50
C VAL A 107 -8.68 5.96 -9.16
N MET A 108 -8.42 6.27 -10.43
CA MET A 108 -7.20 5.86 -11.13
C MET A 108 -5.93 6.48 -10.55
N ARG A 109 -5.97 7.76 -10.17
CA ARG A 109 -4.86 8.44 -9.50
C ARG A 109 -4.54 7.77 -8.16
N PHE A 110 -5.56 7.47 -7.35
CA PHE A 110 -5.41 6.68 -6.13
C PHE A 110 -4.86 5.27 -6.42
N TRP A 111 -5.34 4.60 -7.47
CA TRP A 111 -4.89 3.25 -7.82
C TRP A 111 -3.38 3.15 -8.03
N PHE A 112 -2.77 4.14 -8.68
CA PHE A 112 -1.33 4.14 -8.95
C PHE A 112 -0.47 4.59 -7.77
N THR A 113 -1.07 5.13 -6.71
CA THR A 113 -0.35 5.65 -5.55
C THR A 113 -0.59 4.85 -4.27
N LYS A 114 -1.63 4.00 -4.22
CA LYS A 114 -2.01 3.20 -3.05
C LYS A 114 -0.90 2.29 -2.51
N ASP A 115 0.00 1.86 -3.41
CA ASP A 115 1.09 0.93 -3.14
C ASP A 115 2.47 1.50 -3.49
N LEU A 116 2.65 2.81 -3.29
CA LEU A 116 3.91 3.51 -3.55
C LEU A 116 5.12 2.84 -2.87
N LYS A 117 4.92 2.11 -1.76
CA LYS A 117 5.96 1.31 -1.09
C LYS A 117 6.62 0.27 -2.01
N TYR A 118 5.93 -0.30 -3.00
CA TYR A 118 6.53 -1.25 -3.96
C TYR A 118 7.28 -0.55 -5.10
N VAL A 119 7.03 0.74 -5.31
CA VAL A 119 7.76 1.57 -6.27
C VAL A 119 9.05 2.10 -5.64
N LYS A 120 8.98 2.53 -4.37
CA LYS A 120 10.10 3.19 -3.65
C LYS A 120 10.95 2.22 -2.83
N GLY A 121 10.35 1.14 -2.34
CA GLY A 121 10.97 0.17 -1.45
C GLY A 121 11.48 -1.08 -2.16
N LYS A 122 12.07 -1.97 -1.37
CA LYS A 122 12.47 -3.30 -1.83
C LYS A 122 11.36 -4.31 -1.57
N PRO A 123 11.19 -5.34 -2.41
CA PRO A 123 10.24 -6.41 -2.13
C PRO A 123 10.63 -7.13 -0.84
N CYS A 124 9.69 -7.24 0.08
CA CYS A 124 9.87 -7.94 1.34
C CYS A 124 8.65 -8.82 1.68
N LYS A 125 8.84 -9.69 2.67
CA LYS A 125 7.78 -10.47 3.28
C LYS A 125 7.59 -9.97 4.72
N PRO A 126 6.44 -9.36 5.06
CA PRO A 126 6.15 -8.99 6.45
C PRO A 126 5.91 -10.23 7.33
N TYR A 127 5.87 -10.04 8.65
CA TYR A 127 5.45 -11.10 9.58
C TYR A 127 3.98 -11.42 9.39
N ASN A 128 3.63 -12.70 9.46
CA ASN A 128 2.23 -13.12 9.38
C ASN A 128 1.55 -12.85 10.73
N SER A 129 0.42 -12.14 10.71
CA SER A 129 -0.37 -11.91 11.91
C SER A 129 -1.13 -13.14 12.40
N THR A 130 -1.45 -13.11 13.68
CA THR A 130 -2.25 -14.12 14.40
C THR A 130 -3.75 -13.85 14.25
N LEU A 131 -4.59 -14.84 14.49
CA LEU A 131 -6.05 -14.67 14.42
C LEU A 131 -6.52 -13.66 15.48
N GLY A 132 -7.33 -12.67 15.07
CA GLY A 132 -7.84 -11.60 15.93
C GLY A 132 -6.86 -10.45 16.18
N GLU A 133 -5.63 -10.55 15.68
CA GLU A 133 -4.71 -9.43 15.66
C GLU A 133 -5.27 -8.31 14.79
N PHE A 134 -5.10 -7.06 15.23
CA PHE A 134 -5.57 -5.90 14.50
C PHE A 134 -4.51 -4.80 14.48
N PHE A 135 -4.57 -3.98 13.45
CA PHE A 135 -3.75 -2.77 13.32
C PHE A 135 -4.66 -1.58 13.03
N ARG A 136 -4.34 -0.44 13.64
CA ARG A 136 -5.03 0.83 13.36
C ARG A 136 -4.06 2.00 13.30
N CYS A 137 -4.30 2.90 12.38
CA CYS A 137 -3.57 4.16 12.28
C CYS A 137 -4.45 5.27 11.71
N ASN A 138 -3.94 6.49 11.74
CA ASN A 138 -4.53 7.64 11.09
C ASN A 138 -3.50 8.32 10.17
N TRP A 139 -4.00 9.16 9.28
CA TRP A 139 -3.23 10.19 8.59
C TRP A 139 -3.96 11.52 8.73
N GLU A 140 -3.19 12.61 8.86
CA GLU A 140 -3.69 13.97 8.66
C GLU A 140 -3.26 14.45 7.28
N VAL A 141 -4.24 14.84 6.46
CA VAL A 141 -4.06 14.96 5.02
C VAL A 141 -4.59 16.30 4.56
N GLU A 142 -3.77 17.03 3.81
CA GLU A 142 -4.23 18.21 3.09
C GLU A 142 -4.84 17.79 1.74
N ASP A 143 -6.05 18.25 1.50
CA ASP A 143 -6.70 18.14 0.20
C ASP A 143 -6.02 19.13 -0.77
N SER A 144 -4.96 18.61 -1.40
CA SER A 144 -3.97 19.39 -2.14
C SER A 144 -3.82 18.91 -3.58
N GLN A 145 -4.57 17.90 -3.98
CA GLN A 145 -4.42 17.38 -5.32
C GLN A 145 -5.01 18.34 -6.37
N PRO A 146 -4.35 18.53 -7.52
CA PRO A 146 -4.93 19.30 -8.62
C PRO A 146 -6.25 18.67 -9.06
N ALA A 147 -7.28 19.50 -9.27
CA ALA A 147 -8.56 19.04 -9.80
C ALA A 147 -8.38 18.54 -11.23
N ILE A 148 -8.96 17.38 -11.53
CA ILE A 148 -9.12 16.87 -12.88
C ILE A 148 -10.41 17.49 -13.45
N GLU A 149 -10.31 18.15 -14.61
CA GLU A 149 -11.43 18.89 -15.24
C GLU A 149 -11.51 18.58 -16.75
N THR A 150 -11.89 17.35 -17.12
CA THR A 150 -11.92 16.91 -18.53
C THR A 150 -12.87 17.73 -19.40
N GLY A 151 -13.96 18.26 -18.85
CA GLY A 151 -14.90 19.12 -19.57
C GLY A 151 -14.28 20.40 -20.16
N LYS A 152 -13.22 20.95 -19.55
CA LYS A 152 -12.52 22.14 -20.08
C LYS A 152 -11.56 21.81 -21.22
N LEU A 153 -11.12 20.56 -21.30
CA LEU A 153 -10.15 20.08 -22.28
C LEU A 153 -10.81 19.74 -23.63
N GLY A 154 -12.10 19.37 -23.63
CA GLY A 154 -12.88 19.12 -24.85
C GLY A 154 -13.33 20.38 -25.62
N ALA A 155 -13.30 21.56 -25.00
CA ALA A 155 -13.82 22.80 -25.57
C ALA A 155 -12.88 23.48 -26.59
N THR A 156 -11.63 23.03 -26.73
CA THR A 156 -10.65 23.58 -27.69
C THR A 156 -10.75 22.98 -29.10
N GLY A 157 -11.65 22.03 -29.34
CA GLY A 157 -11.82 21.34 -30.62
C GLY A 157 -12.69 22.05 -31.67
N THR A 158 -13.27 23.22 -31.38
CA THR A 158 -14.10 23.95 -32.37
C THR A 158 -13.74 25.44 -32.41
N SER A 159 -12.60 25.79 -33.00
CA SER A 159 -12.38 27.16 -33.46
C SER A 159 -12.10 27.18 -34.96
N SER A 160 -12.84 28.07 -35.60
CA SER A 160 -12.98 28.30 -37.02
C SER A 160 -11.66 28.66 -37.69
N SER A 161 -11.53 28.20 -38.92
CA SER A 161 -10.49 28.51 -39.89
C SER A 161 -10.17 30.01 -39.94
N LYS A 162 -9.05 30.42 -39.34
CA LYS A 162 -8.34 31.63 -39.75
C LYS A 162 -6.88 31.29 -40.06
N LYS A 163 -6.56 31.53 -41.32
CA LYS A 163 -5.29 31.32 -42.02
C LYS A 163 -4.18 32.15 -41.36
N ALA A 164 -3.08 31.51 -40.94
CA ALA A 164 -1.81 32.18 -40.67
C ALA A 164 -0.63 31.25 -41.03
N THR A 165 0.37 31.87 -41.63
CA THR A 165 1.59 31.35 -42.27
C THR A 165 2.59 30.63 -41.33
N PRO A 166 3.56 29.85 -41.87
CA PRO A 166 4.32 28.87 -41.10
C PRO A 166 5.57 29.48 -40.45
N MET A 167 5.83 29.18 -39.18
CA MET A 167 7.17 29.34 -38.62
C MET A 167 7.45 28.34 -37.49
N SER A 168 8.49 27.54 -37.75
CA SER A 168 9.40 26.88 -36.80
C SER A 168 8.81 26.00 -35.69
N SER A 169 8.87 24.69 -35.93
CA SER A 169 8.79 23.61 -34.94
C SER A 169 9.72 23.84 -33.74
N LYS A 170 9.11 23.95 -32.55
CA LYS A 170 9.65 23.48 -31.26
C LYS A 170 8.47 23.01 -30.40
N ASN A 171 7.96 21.82 -30.69
CA ASN A 171 6.96 21.15 -29.86
C ASN A 171 7.62 20.60 -28.60
N GLY A 172 7.48 21.33 -27.50
CA GLY A 172 7.48 20.76 -26.16
C GLY A 172 6.19 21.19 -25.51
N SER A 173 5.15 20.37 -25.57
CA SER A 173 3.90 20.61 -24.84
C SER A 173 4.18 20.53 -23.34
N GLN A 174 4.63 21.63 -22.75
CA GLN A 174 4.58 21.84 -21.31
C GLN A 174 3.12 22.07 -20.92
N VAL A 175 2.43 20.99 -20.59
CA VAL A 175 1.13 21.08 -19.91
C VAL A 175 1.42 21.52 -18.47
N THR A 176 1.11 22.78 -18.18
CA THR A 176 1.21 23.38 -16.85
C THR A 176 0.35 22.60 -15.87
N ILE A 177 0.98 21.92 -14.92
CA ILE A 177 0.30 21.29 -13.77
C ILE A 177 -0.51 22.40 -13.08
N PRO A 178 -1.84 22.32 -12.99
CA PRO A 178 -2.61 23.29 -12.22
C PRO A 178 -2.08 23.32 -10.80
N LYS A 179 -1.72 24.52 -10.29
CA LYS A 179 -1.19 24.66 -8.93
C LYS A 179 -2.18 24.06 -7.92
N PRO A 180 -1.71 23.30 -6.92
CA PRO A 180 -2.56 22.72 -5.90
C PRO A 180 -3.33 23.83 -5.18
N LYS A 181 -4.66 23.70 -5.09
CA LYS A 181 -5.49 24.59 -4.27
C LYS A 181 -5.35 24.17 -2.81
N THR A 182 -4.30 24.61 -2.13
CA THR A 182 -4.15 24.33 -0.69
C THR A 182 -5.10 25.23 0.09
N SER A 183 -6.24 24.69 0.53
CA SER A 183 -7.10 25.36 1.51
C SER A 183 -6.44 25.47 2.90
N GLY A 184 -5.32 24.75 3.12
CA GLY A 184 -4.65 24.60 4.41
C GLY A 184 -5.43 23.74 5.41
N LYS A 185 -6.65 23.33 5.08
CA LYS A 185 -7.49 22.50 5.93
C LYS A 185 -7.08 21.04 5.79
N LYS A 186 -6.67 20.44 6.90
CA LYS A 186 -6.40 19.00 7.01
C LYS A 186 -7.67 18.23 7.32
N VAL A 187 -7.78 17.03 6.76
CA VAL A 187 -8.80 16.04 7.09
C VAL A 187 -8.13 14.78 7.64
N ARG A 188 -8.85 14.03 8.47
CA ARG A 188 -8.33 12.78 9.03
C ARG A 188 -8.81 11.59 8.22
N VAL A 189 -7.88 10.71 7.87
CA VAL A 189 -8.18 9.38 7.31
C VAL A 189 -7.83 8.34 8.36
N SER A 190 -8.79 7.49 8.72
CA SER A 190 -8.60 6.41 9.70
C SER A 190 -8.54 5.07 8.98
N TYR A 191 -7.64 4.18 9.40
CA TYR A 191 -7.54 2.81 8.90
C TYR A 191 -7.60 1.81 10.06
N LEU A 192 -8.34 0.74 9.85
CA LEU A 192 -8.45 -0.41 10.71
C LEU A 192 -8.33 -1.67 9.85
N THR A 193 -7.54 -2.64 10.29
CA THR A 193 -7.49 -3.96 9.69
C THR A 193 -7.37 -5.02 10.78
N GLU A 194 -7.99 -6.17 10.56
CA GLU A 194 -8.01 -7.30 11.49
C GLU A 194 -7.78 -8.61 10.73
N GLN A 195 -6.95 -9.49 11.28
CA GLN A 195 -6.75 -10.85 10.77
C GLN A 195 -7.95 -11.73 11.19
N THR A 196 -8.91 -11.89 10.30
CA THR A 196 -10.18 -12.61 10.56
C THR A 196 -10.09 -14.13 10.33
N SER A 197 -9.03 -14.59 9.66
CA SER A 197 -8.72 -16.02 9.53
C SER A 197 -7.20 -16.23 9.44
N HIS A 198 -6.71 -17.35 10.00
CA HIS A 198 -5.29 -17.73 9.92
C HIS A 198 -5.01 -18.85 8.89
N HIS A 199 -5.98 -19.74 8.67
CA HIS A 199 -5.86 -20.89 7.76
C HIS A 199 -7.15 -21.06 6.93
N PRO A 200 -7.24 -20.46 5.73
CA PRO A 200 -6.22 -19.62 5.08
C PRO A 200 -6.10 -18.22 5.72
N PRO A 201 -4.94 -17.53 5.58
CA PRO A 201 -4.78 -16.18 6.11
C PRO A 201 -5.66 -15.19 5.34
N VAL A 202 -6.58 -14.53 6.05
CA VAL A 202 -7.47 -13.49 5.53
C VAL A 202 -7.54 -12.35 6.54
N SER A 203 -7.43 -11.11 6.04
CA SER A 203 -7.61 -9.90 6.84
C SER A 203 -8.74 -9.06 6.27
N ALA A 204 -9.55 -8.46 7.13
CA ALA A 204 -10.58 -7.51 6.72
C ALA A 204 -10.10 -6.09 7.05
N PHE A 205 -10.28 -5.14 6.13
CA PHE A 205 -9.89 -3.75 6.36
C PHE A 205 -11.03 -2.77 6.12
N TYR A 206 -10.95 -1.63 6.82
CA TYR A 206 -11.83 -0.49 6.68
C TYR A 206 -11.02 0.81 6.72
N VAL A 207 -11.36 1.73 5.83
CA VAL A 207 -10.82 3.09 5.72
C VAL A 207 -11.99 4.06 5.84
N ASP A 208 -11.82 5.13 6.59
CA ASP A 208 -12.85 6.14 6.78
C ASP A 208 -12.29 7.57 6.76
N CYS A 209 -12.98 8.47 6.05
CA CYS A 209 -12.75 9.91 6.09
C CYS A 209 -14.11 10.65 6.12
N PRO A 210 -14.70 10.84 7.31
CA PRO A 210 -16.01 11.48 7.47
C PRO A 210 -16.07 12.90 6.90
N GLU A 211 -15.00 13.68 7.05
CA GLU A 211 -14.92 15.06 6.56
C GLU A 211 -15.07 15.17 5.04
N LYS A 212 -14.77 14.09 4.32
CA LYS A 212 -14.93 13.99 2.86
C LYS A 212 -16.10 13.09 2.45
N GLY A 213 -16.69 12.35 3.39
CA GLY A 213 -17.79 11.42 3.12
C GLY A 213 -17.35 10.27 2.22
N ILE A 214 -16.11 9.80 2.41
CA ILE A 214 -15.52 8.71 1.65
C ILE A 214 -15.01 7.62 2.57
N SER A 215 -15.29 6.37 2.21
CA SER A 215 -14.79 5.19 2.91
C SER A 215 -14.32 4.13 1.93
N ALA A 216 -13.48 3.20 2.38
CA ALA A 216 -13.09 2.04 1.61
C ALA A 216 -13.05 0.78 2.48
N ARG A 217 -13.31 -0.38 1.87
CA ARG A 217 -13.28 -1.67 2.57
C ARG A 217 -12.89 -2.80 1.65
N GLY A 218 -12.49 -3.91 2.22
CA GLY A 218 -12.22 -5.14 1.49
C GLY A 218 -11.65 -6.23 2.37
N PHE A 219 -11.27 -7.33 1.73
CA PHE A 219 -10.57 -8.43 2.35
C PHE A 219 -9.25 -8.66 1.62
N ASP A 220 -8.19 -8.76 2.40
CA ASP A 220 -6.86 -9.11 1.92
C ASP A 220 -6.62 -10.59 2.12
N GLN A 221 -6.57 -11.29 0.99
CA GLN A 221 -6.09 -12.66 0.88
C GLN A 221 -5.18 -12.75 -0.33
N ILE A 222 -4.03 -13.37 -0.16
CA ILE A 222 -3.03 -13.56 -1.20
C ILE A 222 -2.89 -15.06 -1.50
N SER A 223 -2.87 -15.41 -2.78
CA SER A 223 -2.43 -16.70 -3.28
C SER A 223 -1.07 -16.53 -3.96
N ALA A 224 -0.06 -17.26 -3.51
CA ALA A 224 1.26 -17.25 -4.11
C ALA A 224 1.56 -18.63 -4.73
N LYS A 225 1.97 -18.64 -6.00
CA LYS A 225 2.32 -19.86 -6.74
C LYS A 225 3.71 -19.70 -7.36
N PHE A 226 4.53 -20.74 -7.23
CA PHE A 226 5.85 -20.75 -7.83
C PHE A 226 5.74 -21.08 -9.33
N THR A 227 6.40 -20.29 -10.17
CA THR A 227 6.37 -20.43 -11.64
C THR A 227 7.79 -20.60 -12.21
N GLY A 228 8.58 -21.50 -11.62
CA GLY A 228 9.92 -21.82 -12.09
C GLY A 228 11.02 -20.91 -11.54
N THR A 229 11.15 -19.67 -12.00
CA THR A 229 12.19 -18.73 -11.49
C THR A 229 11.60 -17.49 -10.83
N SER A 230 10.28 -17.44 -10.72
CA SER A 230 9.51 -16.35 -10.14
C SER A 230 8.38 -16.88 -9.25
N ILE A 231 7.85 -16.02 -8.40
CA ILE A 231 6.63 -16.27 -7.65
C ILE A 231 5.54 -15.40 -8.27
N LYS A 232 4.45 -16.01 -8.75
CA LYS A 232 3.23 -15.32 -9.14
C LYS A 232 2.36 -15.13 -7.91
N VAL A 233 1.97 -13.90 -7.65
CA VAL A 233 1.11 -13.48 -6.54
C VAL A 233 -0.20 -13.02 -7.14
N THR A 234 -1.30 -13.63 -6.72
CA THR A 234 -2.65 -13.28 -7.16
C THR A 234 -3.56 -13.06 -5.95
N PRO A 235 -4.70 -12.39 -6.14
CA PRO A 235 -5.75 -12.36 -5.13
C PRO A 235 -6.21 -13.78 -4.79
N GLY A 236 -6.50 -14.03 -3.52
CA GLY A 236 -7.21 -15.23 -3.09
C GLY A 236 -8.71 -15.14 -3.35
N GLU A 237 -9.43 -16.24 -3.16
CA GLU A 237 -10.88 -16.35 -3.39
C GLU A 237 -11.72 -15.32 -2.60
N HIS A 238 -11.26 -14.95 -1.40
CA HIS A 238 -11.94 -13.96 -0.56
C HIS A 238 -11.56 -12.51 -0.89
N ASN A 239 -10.51 -12.28 -1.68
CA ASN A 239 -10.13 -10.93 -2.10
C ASN A 239 -10.90 -10.52 -3.36
N LEU A 240 -12.02 -9.83 -3.14
CA LEU A 240 -12.89 -9.31 -4.21
C LEU A 240 -12.52 -7.89 -4.66
N GLY A 241 -11.37 -7.38 -4.21
CA GLY A 241 -10.91 -6.02 -4.48
C GLY A 241 -11.22 -5.02 -3.36
N ILE A 242 -10.91 -3.75 -3.65
CA ILE A 242 -11.18 -2.59 -2.79
C ILE A 242 -12.52 -2.00 -3.21
N PHE A 243 -13.42 -1.83 -2.25
CA PHE A 243 -14.71 -1.17 -2.44
C PHE A 243 -14.65 0.23 -1.86
N ILE A 244 -14.66 1.25 -2.71
CA ILE A 244 -14.68 2.67 -2.30
C ILE A 244 -16.12 3.17 -2.37
N ASN A 245 -16.60 3.82 -1.31
CA ASN A 245 -17.93 4.42 -1.24
C ASN A 245 -17.81 5.94 -1.08
N ILE A 246 -18.60 6.69 -1.85
CA ILE A 246 -18.70 8.15 -1.77
C ILE A 246 -20.12 8.51 -1.34
N GLU A 247 -20.31 8.75 -0.04
CA GLU A 247 -21.61 9.01 0.59
C GLU A 247 -22.30 10.22 -0.04
N ARG A 248 -21.54 11.30 -0.26
CA ARG A 248 -22.01 12.58 -0.83
C ARG A 248 -22.40 12.50 -2.31
N ARG A 249 -22.21 11.35 -2.95
CA ARG A 249 -22.57 11.08 -4.35
C ARG A 249 -23.65 10.01 -4.42
N ASP A 250 -24.64 10.13 -3.53
CA ASP A 250 -25.74 9.18 -3.35
C ASP A 250 -25.26 7.74 -3.03
N ASN A 251 -24.12 7.59 -2.35
CA ASN A 251 -23.40 6.32 -2.18
C ASN A 251 -22.90 5.71 -3.50
N GLU A 252 -22.25 6.52 -4.33
CA GLU A 252 -21.54 6.02 -5.52
C GLU A 252 -20.41 5.09 -5.07
N GLN A 253 -20.35 3.89 -5.67
CA GLN A 253 -19.40 2.86 -5.28
C GLN A 253 -18.50 2.44 -6.45
N TYR A 254 -17.23 2.24 -6.15
CA TYR A 254 -16.21 1.71 -7.06
C TYR A 254 -15.69 0.38 -6.52
N GLN A 255 -15.58 -0.63 -7.37
CA GLN A 255 -14.88 -1.88 -7.10
C GLN A 255 -13.58 -1.92 -7.89
N LEU A 256 -12.45 -2.03 -7.19
CA LEU A 256 -11.11 -2.08 -7.76
C LEU A 256 -10.52 -3.47 -7.54
N THR A 257 -10.51 -4.29 -8.60
CA THR A 257 -9.92 -5.65 -8.56
C THR A 257 -8.41 -5.60 -8.69
N HIS A 258 -7.71 -6.60 -8.16
CA HIS A 258 -6.25 -6.64 -8.15
C HIS A 258 -5.67 -7.46 -9.32
N PRO A 259 -4.62 -6.96 -9.99
CA PRO A 259 -3.90 -7.71 -11.01
C PRO A 259 -2.99 -8.77 -10.37
N ALA A 260 -2.40 -9.63 -11.20
CA ALA A 260 -1.31 -10.48 -10.73
C ALA A 260 -0.01 -9.68 -10.63
N ALA A 261 0.81 -10.02 -9.64
CA ALA A 261 2.19 -9.56 -9.53
C ALA A 261 3.15 -10.73 -9.67
N HIS A 262 4.34 -10.47 -10.20
CA HIS A 262 5.40 -11.46 -10.31
C HIS A 262 6.63 -10.95 -9.57
N LEU A 263 7.12 -11.75 -8.63
CA LEU A 263 8.40 -11.55 -7.98
C LEU A 263 9.46 -12.33 -8.74
N GLY A 264 10.27 -11.63 -9.53
CA GLY A 264 11.36 -12.18 -10.32
C GLY A 264 12.72 -11.96 -9.69
N GLY A 265 13.76 -12.47 -10.35
CA GLY A 265 15.16 -12.22 -9.98
C GLY A 265 15.68 -13.04 -8.79
N LEU A 266 14.91 -14.02 -8.31
CA LEU A 266 15.28 -14.93 -7.21
C LEU A 266 16.64 -15.61 -7.44
N LEU A 267 16.94 -16.04 -8.67
CA LEU A 267 18.21 -16.67 -9.04
C LEU A 267 19.37 -15.67 -9.27
N ARG A 268 19.06 -14.39 -9.50
CA ARG A 268 20.08 -13.35 -9.75
C ARG A 268 20.46 -12.61 -8.47
N GLY A 269 19.80 -12.89 -7.35
CA GLY A 269 19.99 -12.18 -6.07
C GLY A 269 19.33 -10.79 -6.02
N THR A 270 18.94 -10.23 -7.16
CA THR A 270 18.24 -8.93 -7.25
C THR A 270 16.75 -9.15 -7.48
N LEU A 271 15.95 -9.01 -6.42
CA LEU A 271 14.50 -9.12 -6.52
C LEU A 271 13.88 -7.96 -7.28
N SER A 272 12.86 -8.26 -8.08
CA SER A 272 12.07 -7.25 -8.78
C SER A 272 10.60 -7.64 -8.80
N VAL A 273 9.73 -6.64 -8.62
CA VAL A 273 8.29 -6.80 -8.78
C VAL A 273 7.87 -6.25 -10.14
N THR A 274 7.16 -7.09 -10.89
CA THR A 274 6.41 -6.70 -12.08
C THR A 274 4.93 -6.95 -11.84
N VAL A 275 4.07 -6.11 -12.41
CA VAL A 275 2.62 -6.30 -12.41
C VAL A 275 2.24 -6.78 -13.80
N GLY A 276 1.33 -7.74 -13.90
CA GLY A 276 0.87 -8.34 -15.14
C GLY A 276 -0.62 -8.63 -15.10
N ASP A 277 -1.13 -9.23 -16.18
CA ASP A 277 -2.54 -9.51 -16.40
C ASP A 277 -3.38 -8.21 -16.46
N GLN A 278 -4.69 -8.37 -16.27
CA GLN A 278 -5.67 -7.30 -16.32
C GLN A 278 -6.27 -7.07 -14.94
N CYS A 279 -6.66 -5.83 -14.65
CA CYS A 279 -7.58 -5.54 -13.56
C CYS A 279 -8.62 -4.51 -13.97
N TYR A 280 -9.66 -4.41 -13.15
CA TYR A 280 -10.85 -3.64 -13.42
C TYR A 280 -11.14 -2.66 -12.29
N ILE A 281 -11.51 -1.45 -12.67
CA ILE A 281 -12.15 -0.48 -11.78
C ILE A 281 -13.55 -0.24 -12.33
N THR A 282 -14.57 -0.64 -11.58
CA THR A 282 -15.96 -0.58 -12.04
C THR A 282 -16.79 0.30 -11.11
N CYS A 283 -17.51 1.27 -11.67
CA CYS A 283 -18.54 2.00 -10.94
C CYS A 283 -19.93 1.52 -11.40
N THR A 284 -20.70 0.93 -10.50
CA THR A 284 -22.01 0.34 -10.84
C THR A 284 -23.08 1.40 -11.07
N ARG A 285 -22.96 2.60 -10.50
CA ARG A 285 -23.90 3.70 -10.71
C ARG A 285 -23.68 4.36 -12.07
N THR A 286 -22.46 4.82 -12.35
CA THR A 286 -22.14 5.57 -13.59
C THR A 286 -21.96 4.66 -14.79
N LYS A 287 -21.81 3.34 -14.56
CA LYS A 287 -21.48 2.31 -15.56
C LYS A 287 -20.12 2.48 -16.22
N ILE A 288 -19.32 3.43 -15.75
CA ILE A 288 -17.94 3.59 -16.22
C ILE A 288 -17.11 2.43 -15.66
N LYS A 289 -16.37 1.79 -16.57
CA LYS A 289 -15.44 0.71 -16.26
C LYS A 289 -14.09 1.04 -16.87
N THR A 290 -13.06 1.06 -16.04
CA THR A 290 -11.68 1.09 -16.50
C THR A 290 -11.16 -0.34 -16.56
N ILE A 291 -10.50 -0.67 -17.67
CA ILE A 291 -9.78 -1.93 -17.85
C ILE A 291 -8.30 -1.58 -17.93
N LEU A 292 -7.53 -2.04 -16.94
CA LEU A 292 -6.09 -1.81 -16.87
C LEU A 292 -5.37 -3.06 -17.32
N HIS A 293 -4.67 -2.93 -18.44
CA HIS A 293 -3.82 -3.97 -19.01
C HIS A 293 -2.37 -3.63 -18.70
N TYR A 294 -1.67 -4.51 -17.99
CA TYR A 294 -0.25 -4.30 -17.69
C TYR A 294 0.69 -4.74 -18.82
N VAL A 295 0.14 -5.24 -19.94
CA VAL A 295 0.75 -5.42 -21.29
C VAL A 295 -0.40 -5.39 -22.33
N GLU A 296 -0.18 -4.78 -23.50
CA GLU A 296 -1.20 -4.31 -24.49
C GLU A 296 -2.30 -5.32 -24.90
N GLU A 297 -3.56 -4.87 -24.85
CA GLU A 297 -4.69 -5.28 -25.71
C GLU A 297 -5.67 -4.09 -25.85
N ASP A 298 -6.50 -4.09 -26.90
CA ASP A 298 -7.24 -2.88 -27.34
C ASP A 298 -8.73 -2.92 -26.97
N VAL A 299 -9.24 -1.77 -26.51
CA VAL A 299 -10.67 -1.51 -26.33
C VAL A 299 -11.20 -0.92 -27.65
N PRO A 300 -12.37 -1.33 -28.17
CA PRO A 300 -12.91 -0.76 -29.39
C PRO A 300 -13.01 0.76 -29.32
N ASP A 301 -12.45 1.47 -30.30
CA ASP A 301 -12.29 2.94 -30.27
C ASP A 301 -13.58 3.72 -29.97
N LYS A 302 -14.73 3.21 -30.42
CA LYS A 302 -16.05 3.82 -30.19
C LYS A 302 -16.44 3.88 -28.71
N ASP A 303 -15.88 3.01 -27.88
CA ASP A 303 -16.21 2.85 -26.46
C ASP A 303 -15.14 3.50 -25.55
N VAL A 304 -14.07 4.07 -26.13
CA VAL A 304 -12.95 4.68 -25.40
C VAL A 304 -13.26 6.11 -24.99
N LEU A 305 -13.45 6.33 -23.68
CA LEU A 305 -13.55 7.68 -23.10
C LEU A 305 -12.18 8.33 -22.90
N ALA A 306 -11.21 7.55 -22.42
CA ALA A 306 -9.85 7.98 -22.20
C ALA A 306 -8.88 6.79 -22.26
N ARG A 307 -7.63 7.03 -22.67
CA ARG A 307 -6.54 6.04 -22.59
C ARG A 307 -5.51 6.47 -21.55
N VAL A 308 -5.23 5.60 -20.58
CA VAL A 308 -4.16 5.78 -19.60
C VAL A 308 -2.90 5.08 -20.08
N SER A 309 -1.75 5.77 -20.03
CA SER A 309 -0.47 5.26 -20.52
C SER A 309 0.70 5.76 -19.65
N GLY A 310 1.86 5.12 -19.77
CA GLY A 310 3.08 5.51 -19.06
C GLY A 310 3.70 4.38 -18.25
N ASN A 311 4.64 4.73 -17.37
CA ASN A 311 5.34 3.77 -16.54
C ASN A 311 4.82 3.86 -15.10
N TRP A 312 4.23 2.77 -14.61
CA TRP A 312 3.63 2.69 -13.27
C TRP A 312 4.61 2.91 -12.10
N LYS A 313 5.92 3.02 -12.37
CA LYS A 313 6.96 3.37 -11.39
C LYS A 313 7.46 4.82 -11.51
N ASP A 314 6.99 5.57 -12.51
CA ASP A 314 7.48 6.91 -12.81
C ASP A 314 6.30 7.86 -13.09
N LYS A 315 5.87 8.01 -14.35
CA LYS A 315 4.80 8.93 -14.74
C LYS A 315 3.70 8.24 -15.50
N LEU A 316 2.47 8.61 -15.16
CA LEU A 316 1.25 8.18 -15.84
C LEU A 316 0.59 9.39 -16.46
N TYR A 317 0.06 9.18 -17.64
CA TYR A 317 -0.66 10.15 -18.44
C TYR A 317 -2.01 9.57 -18.84
N PHE A 318 -2.96 10.45 -19.15
CA PHE A 318 -4.17 10.07 -19.85
C PHE A 318 -4.38 10.94 -21.08
N THR A 319 -5.15 10.43 -22.02
CA THR A 319 -5.63 11.15 -23.22
C THR A 319 -7.13 10.96 -23.34
N LEU A 320 -7.84 11.92 -23.94
CA LEU A 320 -9.27 11.82 -24.17
C LEU A 320 -9.57 11.19 -25.53
N GLY A 321 -10.59 10.32 -25.55
CA GLY A 321 -11.01 9.60 -26.76
C GLY A 321 -10.03 8.54 -27.25
N PRO A 322 -10.32 7.92 -28.41
CA PRO A 322 -9.52 6.82 -28.95
C PRO A 322 -8.18 7.27 -29.54
N LYS A 323 -8.15 8.44 -30.18
CA LYS A 323 -6.98 9.04 -30.81
C LYS A 323 -6.49 10.19 -29.94
N GLY A 324 -5.77 9.81 -28.90
CA GLY A 324 -5.29 10.74 -27.89
C GLY A 324 -4.11 11.57 -28.37
N ASP A 325 -4.36 12.72 -29.00
CA ASP A 325 -3.28 13.58 -29.53
C ASP A 325 -2.59 14.43 -28.44
N ASN A 326 -3.25 14.63 -27.28
CA ASN A 326 -2.75 15.47 -26.20
C ASN A 326 -2.68 14.69 -24.87
N GLN A 327 -1.48 14.30 -24.47
CA GLN A 327 -1.23 13.62 -23.19
C GLN A 327 -1.31 14.60 -22.01
N ILE A 328 -2.09 14.23 -21.02
CA ILE A 328 -2.31 14.99 -19.79
C ILE A 328 -1.73 14.20 -18.64
N LEU A 329 -0.87 14.82 -17.83
CA LEU A 329 -0.26 14.15 -16.68
C LEU A 329 -1.35 13.78 -15.67
N LEU A 330 -1.48 12.48 -15.39
CA LEU A 330 -2.37 11.96 -14.36
C LEU A 330 -1.69 12.03 -12.99
N ILE A 331 -0.46 11.49 -12.90
CA ILE A 331 0.34 11.49 -11.69
C ILE A 331 1.83 11.31 -12.02
N ASP A 332 2.68 12.05 -11.30
CA ASP A 332 4.13 11.87 -11.27
C ASP A 332 4.51 11.25 -9.93
N LEU A 333 5.02 10.02 -9.96
CA LEU A 333 5.37 9.24 -8.76
C LEU A 333 6.78 9.59 -8.25
N ALA A 334 7.63 10.21 -9.07
CA ALA A 334 9.02 10.53 -8.70
C ALA A 334 9.12 11.39 -7.41
N PRO A 335 8.36 12.50 -7.25
CA PRO A 335 8.45 13.33 -6.04
C PRO A 335 7.72 12.75 -4.82
N LEU A 336 6.91 11.70 -4.99
CA LEU A 336 6.07 11.18 -3.91
C LEU A 336 6.89 10.33 -2.93
N GLN A 337 6.46 10.34 -1.67
CA GLN A 337 7.01 9.53 -0.58
C GLN A 337 5.87 8.86 0.18
N VAL A 338 6.08 7.63 0.68
CA VAL A 338 5.09 6.91 1.48
C VAL A 338 4.68 7.76 2.69
N ALA A 339 3.38 8.02 2.83
CA ALA A 339 2.86 8.88 3.88
C ALA A 339 3.07 8.23 5.26
N PRO A 340 3.64 8.96 6.24
CA PRO A 340 3.87 8.42 7.57
C PRO A 340 2.54 8.18 8.29
N LYS A 341 2.44 7.06 9.00
CA LYS A 341 1.28 6.66 9.78
C LYS A 341 1.31 7.33 11.16
N ILE A 342 0.15 7.78 11.64
CA ILE A 342 -0.04 8.22 13.02
C ILE A 342 -0.63 7.05 13.80
N ILE A 343 0.22 6.39 14.61
CA ILE A 343 -0.17 5.25 15.45
C ILE A 343 -0.33 5.68 16.91
N PRO A 344 -1.15 4.95 17.71
CA PRO A 344 -1.19 5.14 19.15
C PRO A 344 0.19 4.92 19.79
N PRO A 345 0.55 5.66 20.85
CA PRO A 345 1.73 5.35 21.66
C PRO A 345 1.71 3.90 22.15
N THR A 346 2.88 3.26 22.24
CA THR A 346 3.03 1.84 22.59
C THR A 346 2.32 1.48 23.89
N GLU A 347 2.33 2.38 24.87
CA GLU A 347 1.71 2.17 26.19
C GLU A 347 0.17 2.15 26.14
N LYS A 348 -0.41 2.59 25.02
CA LYS A 348 -1.86 2.60 24.76
C LYS A 348 -2.28 1.54 23.75
N GLN A 349 -1.34 0.74 23.25
CA GLN A 349 -1.65 -0.39 22.39
C GLN A 349 -2.07 -1.59 23.25
N THR A 350 -3.13 -2.27 22.83
CA THR A 350 -3.58 -3.50 23.48
C THR A 350 -2.58 -4.62 23.16
N THR A 351 -2.16 -5.35 24.18
CA THR A 351 -1.33 -6.55 24.06
C THR A 351 -2.12 -7.76 23.61
#